data_AF-A0A9E7YXE2-F1
#
_entry.id   AF-A0A9E7YXE2-F1
#
_cell.length_a   1.000
_cell.length_b   1.000
_cell.length_c   1.000
_cell.angle_alpha   90.00
_cell.angle_beta   90.00
_cell.angle_gamma   90.00
#
_symmetry.space_group_name_H-M   'P 1'
#
loop_
_entity.id
_entity.type
_entity.pdbx_description
1 polymer ?
#
loop_
_entity_poly.entity_id
_entity_poly.type
_entity_poly.pdbx_seq_one_letter_code
_entity_poly.pdbx_strand_id
1 'polypeptide(L)'
;MVFLAITPQGLQDALHCKQDIPIWCGADAISDNGYRELAGRQVSRFTHALGGASPDVLQGALQTIQEHHPGELVWVEYVAPPQP
;
A
#
# COMPACT_ATOMS: atom_id res chain seq x y z
N MET A 1 2.09 -11.27 -7.54
CA MET A 1 2.15 -10.81 -6.14
C MET A 1 1.90 -9.30 -6.12
N VAL A 2 1.39 -8.78 -5.01
CA VAL A 2 1.11 -7.35 -4.81
C VAL A 2 1.68 -6.91 -3.45
N PHE A 3 2.26 -5.72 -3.37
CA PHE A 3 2.65 -5.12 -2.09
C PHE A 3 1.56 -4.17 -1.59
N LEU A 4 1.21 -4.26 -0.31
CA LEU A 4 0.42 -3.27 0.42
C LEU A 4 1.30 -2.55 1.43
N ALA A 5 1.66 -1.31 1.10
CA ALA A 5 2.39 -0.40 1.97
C ALA A 5 1.44 0.47 2.79
N ILE A 6 1.57 0.42 4.10
CA ILE A 6 0.73 1.13 5.07
C ILE A 6 1.37 2.48 5.44
N THR A 7 2.70 2.53 5.52
CA THR A 7 3.47 3.70 5.95
C THR A 7 4.25 4.34 4.79
N PRO A 8 4.70 5.60 4.93
CA PRO A 8 5.62 6.20 3.97
C PRO A 8 6.93 5.43 3.78
N GLN A 9 7.45 4.82 4.85
CA GLN A 9 8.67 4.02 4.79
C GLN A 9 8.42 2.71 4.03
N GLY A 10 7.34 1.99 4.36
CA GLY A 10 6.96 0.77 3.64
C GLY A 10 6.72 1.00 2.16
N LEU A 11 6.18 2.17 1.78
CA LEU A 11 6.05 2.54 0.38
C LEU A 11 7.42 2.71 -0.27
N GLN A 12 8.35 3.44 0.35
CA GLN A 12 9.70 3.59 -0.19
C GLN A 12 10.40 2.23 -0.36
N ASP A 13 10.28 1.35 0.64
CA ASP A 13 10.87 0.01 0.60
C ASP A 13 10.26 -0.83 -0.54
N ALA A 14 8.94 -0.78 -0.72
CA ALA A 14 8.26 -1.43 -1.84
C ALA A 14 8.70 -0.84 -3.19
N LEU A 15 8.90 0.48 -3.28
CA LEU A 15 9.36 1.14 -4.50
C LEU A 15 10.82 0.81 -4.85
N HIS A 16 11.64 0.40 -3.88
CA HIS A 16 13.01 -0.10 -4.08
C HIS A 16 13.06 -1.59 -4.43
N CYS A 17 11.95 -2.33 -4.29
CA CYS A 17 11.87 -3.72 -4.73
C CYS A 17 11.85 -3.83 -6.26
N LYS A 18 11.77 -5.08 -6.76
CA LYS A 18 11.82 -5.41 -8.18
C LYS A 18 10.83 -4.56 -8.99
N GLN A 19 11.31 -3.99 -10.10
CA GLN A 19 10.47 -3.32 -11.08
C GLN A 19 9.40 -4.30 -11.58
N ASP A 20 8.16 -3.82 -11.74
CA ASP A 20 6.95 -4.56 -12.17
C ASP A 20 6.10 -5.30 -11.13
N ILE A 21 6.36 -5.14 -9.83
CA ILE A 21 5.39 -5.60 -8.82
C ILE A 21 4.37 -4.48 -8.55
N PRO A 22 3.05 -4.73 -8.66
CA PRO A 22 2.03 -3.76 -8.28
C PRO A 22 2.14 -3.39 -6.79
N ILE A 23 2.07 -2.10 -6.51
CA ILE A 23 2.14 -1.55 -5.14
C ILE A 23 0.84 -0.79 -4.87
N TRP A 24 0.21 -1.08 -3.74
CA TRP A 24 -0.90 -0.33 -3.19
C TRP A 24 -0.47 0.37 -1.92
N CYS A 25 -0.91 1.61 -1.72
CA CYS A 25 -0.56 2.39 -0.55
C CYS A 25 -1.72 3.23 0.00
N GLY A 26 -1.67 3.56 1.29
CA GLY A 26 -2.62 4.46 1.94
C GLY A 26 -2.47 5.91 1.49
N ALA A 27 -3.51 6.73 1.68
CA ALA A 27 -3.48 8.16 1.38
C ALA A 27 -2.43 8.92 2.22
N ASP A 28 -2.07 8.37 3.38
CA ASP A 28 -1.09 8.89 4.34
C ASP A 28 0.34 8.40 4.08
N ALA A 29 0.52 7.40 3.21
CA ALA A 29 1.86 6.92 2.83
C ALA A 29 2.57 7.86 1.85
N ILE A 30 1.82 8.66 1.09
CA ILE A 30 2.37 9.61 0.12
C ILE A 30 1.42 10.79 -0.14
N SER A 31 1.99 11.98 -0.33
CA SER A 31 1.25 13.18 -0.71
C SER A 31 0.69 13.07 -2.14
N ASP A 32 -0.31 13.89 -2.49
CA ASP A 32 -0.85 13.92 -3.86
C ASP A 32 0.23 14.29 -4.89
N ASN A 33 1.09 15.26 -4.56
CA ASN A 33 2.18 15.66 -5.44
C ASN A 33 3.20 14.52 -5.62
N GLY A 34 3.60 13.86 -4.53
CA GLY A 34 4.49 12.70 -4.61
C GLY A 34 3.89 11.55 -5.39
N TYR A 35 2.58 11.31 -5.27
CA TYR A 35 1.89 10.29 -6.06
C TYR A 35 1.92 10.59 -7.56
N ARG A 36 1.76 11.86 -7.94
CA ARG A 36 1.89 12.29 -9.35
C ARG A 36 3.29 12.03 -9.91
N GLU A 37 4.33 12.15 -9.10
CA GLU A 37 5.71 11.84 -9.51
C GLU A 37 5.93 10.34 -9.76
N LEU A 38 5.05 9.47 -9.24
CA LEU A 38 5.05 8.03 -9.52
C LEU A 38 4.23 7.65 -10.76
N ALA A 39 3.73 8.62 -11.53
CA ALA A 39 2.99 8.35 -12.75
C ALA A 39 3.79 7.46 -13.72
N GLY A 40 3.13 6.43 -14.26
CA GLY A 40 3.77 5.43 -15.12
C GLY A 40 4.40 4.25 -14.37
N ARG A 41 4.48 4.31 -13.03
CA ARG A 41 4.78 3.13 -12.19
C ARG A 41 3.48 2.39 -11.85
N GLN A 42 3.59 1.09 -11.54
CA GLN A 42 2.46 0.27 -11.09
C GLN A 42 2.11 0.55 -9.61
N VAL A 43 1.73 1.80 -9.31
CA VAL A 43 1.39 2.26 -7.96
C VAL A 43 -0.04 2.78 -7.90
N SER A 44 -0.85 2.17 -7.04
CA SER A 44 -2.21 2.59 -6.72
C SER A 44 -2.25 3.20 -5.32
N ARG A 45 -3.01 4.30 -5.15
CA ARG A 45 -3.17 4.98 -3.87
C ARG A 45 -4.64 4.96 -3.44
N PHE A 46 -4.91 4.44 -2.25
CA PHE A 46 -6.23 4.55 -1.63
C PHE A 46 -6.54 6.01 -1.28
N THR A 47 -7.83 6.35 -1.25
CA THR A 47 -8.28 7.69 -0.86
C THR A 47 -8.33 7.91 0.65
N HIS A 48 -8.21 6.85 1.44
CA HIS A 48 -8.21 6.87 2.90
C HIS A 48 -6.86 6.44 3.47
N ALA A 49 -6.58 6.84 4.71
CA ALA A 49 -5.38 6.46 5.43
C ALA A 49 -5.42 4.99 5.83
N LEU A 50 -4.28 4.30 5.77
CA LEU A 50 -4.12 2.94 6.26
C LEU A 50 -3.28 2.88 7.54
N GLY A 51 -2.44 3.88 7.80
CA GLY A 51 -1.67 3.98 9.03
C GLY A 51 -2.57 4.02 10.26
N GLY A 52 -2.41 3.05 11.17
CA GLY A 52 -3.23 2.94 12.37
C GLY A 52 -4.72 2.61 12.11
N ALA A 53 -5.06 2.18 10.90
CA ALA A 53 -6.41 1.81 10.55
C ALA A 53 -6.90 0.58 11.33
N SER A 54 -8.22 0.48 11.51
CA SER A 54 -8.82 -0.70 12.14
C SER A 54 -8.64 -1.95 11.27
N PRO A 55 -8.72 -3.16 11.85
CA PRO A 55 -8.67 -4.41 11.10
C PRO A 55 -9.71 -4.48 9.96
N ASP A 56 -10.91 -3.94 10.17
CA ASP A 56 -11.97 -3.90 9.14
C ASP A 56 -11.58 -3.04 7.92
N VAL A 57 -10.93 -1.89 8.14
CA VAL A 57 -10.45 -1.03 7.05
C VAL A 57 -9.33 -1.72 6.27
N LEU A 58 -8.38 -2.36 6.97
CA LEU A 58 -7.33 -3.14 6.32
C LEU A 58 -7.92 -4.31 5.51
N GLN A 59 -8.92 -5.00 6.04
CA GLN A 59 -9.59 -6.08 5.34
C GLN A 59 -10.33 -5.58 4.08
N GLY A 60 -10.98 -4.42 4.15
CA GLY A 60 -11.60 -3.79 2.98
C GLY A 60 -10.59 -3.40 1.90
N ALA A 61 -9.43 -2.87 2.30
CA ALA A 61 -8.32 -2.58 1.38
C ALA A 61 -7.81 -3.87 0.70
N LEU A 62 -7.65 -4.96 1.47
CA LEU A 62 -7.24 -6.27 0.95
C LEU A 62 -8.27 -6.84 -0.04
N GLN A 63 -9.56 -6.71 0.24
CA GLN A 63 -10.61 -7.12 -0.67
C GLN A 63 -10.54 -6.33 -1.99
N THR A 64 -10.37 -5.00 -1.90
CA THR A 64 -10.21 -4.15 -3.09
C THR A 64 -9.02 -4.60 -3.94
N ILE A 65 -7.89 -4.92 -3.31
CA ILE A 65 -6.71 -5.42 -4.03
C ILE A 65 -7.03 -6.75 -4.72
N GLN A 66 -7.74 -7.67 -4.07
CA GLN A 66 -8.12 -8.95 -4.67
C GLN A 66 -9.08 -8.78 -5.85
N GLU A 67 -9.98 -7.80 -5.82
CA GLU A 67 -10.87 -7.48 -6.94
C GLU A 67 -10.09 -7.00 -8.17
N HIS A 68 -9.02 -6.23 -7.96
CA HIS A 68 -8.14 -5.74 -9.04
C HIS A 68 -7.07 -6.75 -9.48
N HIS A 69 -6.61 -7.62 -8.58
CA HIS A 69 -5.54 -8.59 -8.80
C HIS A 69 -5.97 -10.00 -8.34
N PRO A 70 -6.95 -10.63 -9.04
CA PRO A 70 -7.52 -11.89 -8.61
C PRO A 70 -6.49 -13.02 -8.62
N GLY A 71 -6.40 -13.76 -7.51
CA GLY A 71 -5.48 -14.90 -7.35
C GLY A 71 -4.05 -14.53 -6.95
N GLU A 72 -3.73 -13.24 -6.83
CA GLU A 72 -2.39 -12.79 -6.49
C GLU A 72 -2.18 -12.77 -4.96
N LEU A 73 -0.99 -13.22 -4.52
CA LEU A 73 -0.58 -13.09 -3.11
C LEU A 73 -0.32 -11.62 -2.76
N VAL A 74 -0.88 -11.18 -1.64
CA VAL A 74 -0.67 -9.82 -1.10
C VAL A 74 0.32 -9.88 0.06
N TRP A 75 1.42 -9.16 -0.08
CA TRP A 75 2.38 -8.91 0.99
C TRP A 75 2.00 -7.60 1.68
N VAL A 76 1.63 -7.69 2.96
CA VAL A 76 1.24 -6.53 3.75
C VAL A 76 2.41 -6.10 4.61
N GLU A 77 2.70 -4.80 4.62
CA GLU A 77 3.66 -4.22 5.55
C GLU A 77 3.25 -4.56 6.99
N TYR A 78 4.18 -5.13 7.74
CA TYR A 78 4.01 -5.28 9.18
C TYR A 78 4.41 -3.99 9.88
N VAL A 79 3.44 -3.34 10.54
CA VAL A 79 3.69 -2.18 11.39
C VAL A 79 3.68 -2.65 12.84
N ALA A 80 4.83 -2.51 13.53
CA ALA A 80 4.89 -2.82 14.94
C ALA A 80 3.92 -1.91 15.72
N PRO A 81 3.16 -2.45 16.69
CA PRO A 81 2.33 -1.61 17.54
C PRO A 81 3.22 -0.59 18.28
N PRO A 82 2.74 0.66 18.49
CA PRO A 82 3.47 1.64 19.28
C PRO A 82 3.80 1.05 20.66
N GLN A 83 5.08 1.10 21.04
CA GLN A 83 5.53 0.69 22.36
C GLN A 83 4.96 1.70 23.39
N PRO A 84 4.51 1.24 24.57
CA PRO A 84 3.94 2.09 25.61
C PRO A 84 4.95 3.10 26.20
#